data_AF-A0AAW2T609-F1
#
_entry.id   AF-A0AAW2T609-F1
#
_cell.length_a   1.000
_cell.length_b   1.000
_cell.length_c   1.000
_cell.angle_alpha   90.00
_cell.angle_beta   90.00
_cell.angle_gamma   90.00
#
_symmetry.space_group_name_H-M   'P 1'
#
loop_
_entity.id
_entity.type
_entity.pdbx_description
1 polymer ?
#
loop_
_entity_poly.entity_id
_entity_poly.type
_entity_poly.pdbx_seq_one_letter_code
_entity_poly.pdbx_strand_id
1 'polypeptide(L)'
;MGELRGTVDGLVNKYKQMGVKSVSNALDMKAISGGGYGGGGPGGVQRHGTPQIGGGAKAREALWQRMSGCMDHLHSIVLAVWHLQRVLSKKRDPFTHVLLLDEVMQEGDQMLTERVWDALVKSFASQMKSGFTASSFVKEIFTVGYPKLLTMIENLLERISRDTDVKGIPPALTSEGKEQMVAAIENFQTAFLALCLSRLTDLVNSVFPMSRGSVPSKEHISRIISRIQEEIEAVQLDAHLTLCVFREISKALLLLAERAEYQISTGPEARQITGAANPAQLKNFALCQHLQEVHTRITSMITGLPTVAADVLSAALGTIYGVAGDSVTSLFQAMLDRLESCILQIHEQNFSTLGLDAAMDNNASPYMEELQKSILHFRTEFLSRLLPSSGAVSVGTETICTRLVRSMASRVLTFFIRHAALVRPLSESGKLRMARDMAELELAVGQNLFPVEQLGAPYRALRAFRPVIFLDTSQLGSSPLLQDLPPSVILHHLYSRAPDDLQSPLQRNKLTPLQYSLWMDSQGEDQIWKGIKATLDDYAAKVRARGDKEFSPVYPLMLKVGESLTGNKS
;
A
#
# COMPACT_ATOMS: atom_id res chain seq x y z
N MET A 1 -1.61 71.20 -6.27
CA MET A 1 -2.04 70.14 -7.21
C MET A 1 -0.88 69.62 -8.04
N GLY A 2 -0.10 70.48 -8.73
CA GLY A 2 1.10 70.04 -9.48
C GLY A 2 2.20 69.29 -8.71
N GLU A 3 2.18 69.28 -7.37
CA GLU A 3 3.14 68.56 -6.51
C GLU A 3 2.63 67.20 -5.99
N LEU A 4 1.33 66.87 -6.17
CA LEU A 4 0.72 65.67 -5.57
C LEU A 4 1.37 64.38 -6.12
N ARG A 5 1.47 64.27 -7.44
CA ARG A 5 2.12 63.14 -8.12
C ARG A 5 3.57 62.97 -7.65
N GLY A 6 4.35 64.05 -7.67
CA GLY A 6 5.75 64.02 -7.22
C GLY A 6 5.90 63.63 -5.74
N THR A 7 4.98 64.07 -4.89
CA THR A 7 4.96 63.71 -3.46
C THR A 7 4.62 62.23 -3.26
N VAL A 8 3.62 61.70 -3.97
CA VAL A 8 3.24 60.28 -3.90
C VAL A 8 4.37 59.40 -4.44
N ASP A 9 4.95 59.74 -5.59
CA ASP A 9 6.08 59.01 -6.16
C ASP A 9 7.30 59.03 -5.24
N GLY A 10 7.59 60.17 -4.60
CA GLY A 10 8.64 60.28 -3.58
C GLY A 10 8.40 59.35 -2.38
N LEU A 11 7.15 59.28 -1.90
CA LEU A 11 6.78 58.42 -0.77
C LEU A 11 6.83 56.94 -1.14
N VAL A 12 6.33 56.56 -2.31
CA VAL A 12 6.38 55.19 -2.84
C VAL A 12 7.83 54.73 -3.02
N ASN A 13 8.70 55.59 -3.57
CA ASN A 13 10.12 55.30 -3.70
C ASN A 13 10.82 55.15 -2.34
N LYS A 14 10.46 55.96 -1.34
CA LYS A 14 10.96 55.82 0.03
C LYS A 14 10.59 54.45 0.62
N TYR A 15 9.32 54.04 0.53
CA TYR A 15 8.86 52.74 1.02
C TYR A 15 9.53 51.56 0.29
N LYS A 16 9.69 51.67 -1.04
CA LYS A 16 10.46 50.73 -1.85
C LYS A 16 11.90 50.57 -1.33
N GLN A 17 12.62 51.67 -1.14
CA GLN A 17 14.00 51.65 -0.61
C GLN A 17 14.09 51.07 0.81
N MET A 18 13.14 51.40 1.68
CA MET A 18 13.08 50.86 3.04
C MET A 18 12.94 49.34 3.03
N GLY A 19 12.08 48.80 2.17
CA GLY A 19 11.87 47.35 2.10
C GLY A 19 13.05 46.61 1.48
N VAL A 20 13.64 47.13 0.39
CA VAL A 20 14.88 46.57 -0.21
C VAL A 20 16.02 46.54 0.81
N LYS A 21 16.16 47.61 1.61
CA LYS A 21 17.15 47.67 2.70
C LYS A 21 16.86 46.65 3.80
N SER A 22 15.59 46.47 4.17
CA SER A 22 15.17 45.46 5.16
C SER A 22 15.56 44.05 4.71
N VAL A 23 15.25 43.68 3.46
CA VAL A 23 15.62 42.39 2.86
C VAL A 23 17.13 42.19 2.85
N SER A 24 17.89 43.21 2.43
CA SER A 24 19.35 43.13 2.40
C SER A 24 19.96 42.97 3.78
N ASN A 25 19.42 43.69 4.78
CA ASN A 25 19.85 43.59 6.17
C ASN A 25 19.52 42.23 6.78
N ALA A 26 18.42 41.58 6.37
CA ALA A 26 18.00 40.30 6.92
C ALA A 26 19.05 39.20 6.69
N LEU A 27 19.77 39.27 5.56
CA LEU A 27 20.75 38.28 5.12
C LEU A 27 22.21 38.78 5.20
N ASP A 28 22.46 39.92 5.84
CA ASP A 28 23.80 40.45 6.03
C ASP A 28 24.61 39.63 7.05
N MET A 29 25.54 38.83 6.53
CA MET A 29 26.41 37.96 7.32
C MET A 29 27.32 38.69 8.32
N LYS A 30 27.72 39.94 8.04
CA LYS A 30 28.53 40.72 8.99
C LYS A 30 27.73 41.08 10.24
N ALA A 31 26.46 41.44 10.05
CA ALA A 31 25.55 41.73 11.15
C ALA A 31 25.12 40.47 11.94
N ILE A 32 25.01 39.31 11.27
CA ILE A 32 24.68 38.03 11.90
C ILE A 32 25.82 37.52 12.79
N SER A 33 27.08 37.78 12.40
CA SER A 33 28.27 37.36 13.16
C SER A 33 28.74 38.38 14.21
N GLY A 34 28.43 39.66 14.05
CA GLY A 34 28.90 40.75 14.92
C GLY A 34 28.18 40.89 16.27
N GLY A 35 27.00 40.27 16.45
CA GLY A 35 26.20 40.39 17.69
C GLY A 35 26.75 39.68 18.93
N GLY A 36 27.93 39.04 18.84
CA GLY A 36 28.52 38.23 19.90
C GLY A 36 29.79 38.76 20.57
N TYR A 37 30.32 39.92 20.16
CA TYR A 37 31.61 40.39 20.69
C TYR A 37 31.47 41.19 21.98
N GLY A 38 31.42 40.47 23.10
CA GLY A 38 31.95 40.94 24.38
C GLY A 38 33.33 40.33 24.62
N GLY A 39 34.39 41.10 24.32
CA GLY A 39 35.75 40.96 24.89
C GLY A 39 36.59 39.70 24.55
N GLY A 40 37.71 39.88 23.84
CA GLY A 40 38.79 38.88 23.86
C GLY A 40 39.89 39.05 22.80
N GLY A 41 40.97 39.76 23.15
CA GLY A 41 42.37 39.50 22.77
C GLY A 41 42.83 39.57 21.30
N PRO A 42 43.89 40.34 20.97
CA PRO A 42 44.45 40.38 19.62
C PRO A 42 45.35 39.16 19.34
N GLY A 43 45.10 38.40 18.26
CA GLY A 43 46.09 37.40 17.80
C GLY A 43 45.64 36.21 16.93
N GLY A 44 44.38 36.11 16.47
CA GLY A 44 43.92 34.96 15.68
C GLY A 44 43.72 35.29 14.19
N VAL A 45 44.42 34.59 13.30
CA VAL A 45 44.23 34.67 11.84
C VAL A 45 42.78 34.31 11.47
N GLN A 46 42.00 35.32 11.09
CA GLN A 46 40.61 35.19 10.67
C GLN A 46 40.51 34.59 9.26
N ARG A 47 39.93 33.38 9.13
CA ARG A 47 39.29 32.97 7.87
C ARG A 47 37.90 33.59 7.83
N HIS A 48 37.70 34.54 6.91
CA HIS A 48 36.40 35.15 6.63
C HIS A 48 35.37 34.08 6.22
N GLY A 49 34.21 34.04 6.90
CA GLY A 49 32.98 33.47 6.33
C GLY A 49 32.21 32.44 7.17
N THR A 50 32.78 31.84 8.22
CA THR A 50 32.10 30.78 9.01
C THR A 50 32.16 31.04 10.51
N PRO A 51 31.03 31.02 11.25
CA PRO A 51 31.03 31.15 12.70
C PRO A 51 31.75 29.96 13.37
N GLN A 52 32.53 30.25 14.41
CA GLN A 52 33.23 29.25 15.23
C GLN A 52 32.24 28.35 15.99
N ILE A 53 32.65 27.12 16.34
CA ILE A 53 31.81 25.98 16.78
C ILE A 53 30.91 26.23 18.03
N GLY A 54 31.06 27.34 18.77
CA GLY A 54 30.12 27.79 19.81
C GLY A 54 29.16 28.92 19.40
N GLY A 55 29.41 29.62 18.29
CA GLY A 55 28.62 30.75 17.77
C GLY A 55 27.52 30.35 16.78
N GLY A 56 27.52 29.11 16.29
CA GLY A 56 26.59 28.64 15.24
C GLY A 56 25.11 28.66 15.66
N ALA A 57 24.78 28.26 16.90
CA ALA A 57 23.40 28.26 17.40
C ALA A 57 22.86 29.68 17.59
N LYS A 58 23.67 30.59 18.17
CA LYS A 58 23.31 32.01 18.32
C LYS A 58 23.17 32.70 16.97
N ALA A 59 24.08 32.44 16.03
CA ALA A 59 24.00 32.97 14.67
C ALA A 59 22.77 32.45 13.91
N ARG A 60 22.40 31.18 14.10
CA ARG A 60 21.18 30.58 13.55
C ARG A 60 19.93 31.28 14.06
N GLU A 61 19.83 31.49 15.37
CA GLU A 61 18.70 32.19 15.97
C GLU A 61 18.63 33.64 15.49
N ALA A 62 19.78 34.34 15.46
CA ALA A 62 19.87 35.70 14.94
C ALA A 62 19.40 35.79 13.47
N LEU A 63 19.75 34.82 12.63
CA LEU A 63 19.28 34.76 11.24
C LEU A 63 17.74 34.62 11.16
N TRP A 64 17.14 33.72 11.94
CA TRP A 64 15.69 33.56 11.96
C TRP A 64 14.97 34.79 12.50
N GLN A 65 15.48 35.40 13.57
CA GLN A 65 14.92 36.64 14.13
C GLN A 65 14.96 37.79 13.13
N ARG A 66 16.09 37.95 12.42
CA ARG A 66 16.22 38.96 11.36
C ARG A 66 15.27 38.69 10.20
N MET A 67 15.09 37.43 9.82
CA MET A 67 14.13 37.05 8.77
C MET A 67 12.69 37.35 9.21
N SER A 68 12.32 37.05 10.46
CA SER A 68 10.99 37.38 11.01
C SER A 68 10.75 38.88 11.02
N GLY A 69 11.72 39.64 11.54
CA GLY A 69 11.66 41.10 11.52
C GLY A 69 11.56 41.65 10.09
N CYS A 70 12.23 41.03 9.12
CA CYS A 70 12.08 41.39 7.71
C CYS A 70 10.63 41.24 7.25
N MET A 71 9.99 40.08 7.50
CA MET A 71 8.59 39.84 7.13
C MET A 71 7.64 40.88 7.73
N ASP A 72 7.82 41.24 9.02
CA ASP A 72 7.00 42.25 9.67
C ASP A 72 7.18 43.66 9.07
N HIS A 73 8.41 44.02 8.70
CA HIS A 73 8.68 45.27 8.01
C HIS A 73 8.06 45.29 6.60
N LEU A 74 8.16 44.18 5.85
CA LEU A 74 7.55 44.08 4.52
C LEU A 74 6.02 44.22 4.60
N HIS A 75 5.38 43.54 5.54
CA HIS A 75 3.93 43.68 5.82
C HIS A 75 3.56 45.15 6.10
N SER A 76 4.28 45.80 7.01
CA SER A 76 4.03 47.20 7.39
C SER A 76 4.19 48.17 6.20
N ILE A 77 5.20 47.95 5.36
CA ILE A 77 5.47 48.75 4.16
C ILE A 77 4.35 48.60 3.14
N VAL A 78 3.96 47.36 2.83
CA VAL A 78 2.91 47.09 1.83
C VAL A 78 1.56 47.65 2.31
N LEU A 79 1.23 47.51 3.59
CA LEU A 79 0.01 48.11 4.15
C LEU A 79 0.01 49.64 4.09
N ALA A 80 1.13 50.29 4.37
CA ALA A 80 1.22 51.74 4.29
C ALA A 80 0.96 52.25 2.86
N VAL A 81 1.56 51.59 1.86
CA VAL A 81 1.38 51.94 0.44
C VAL A 81 -0.05 51.62 -0.02
N TRP A 82 -0.62 50.50 0.43
CA TRP A 82 -2.01 50.16 0.13
C TRP A 82 -3.00 51.14 0.75
N HIS A 83 -2.79 51.57 2.00
CA HIS A 83 -3.62 52.60 2.63
C HIS A 83 -3.54 53.93 1.88
N LEU A 84 -2.37 54.32 1.38
CA LEU A 84 -2.22 55.49 0.53
C LEU A 84 -3.05 55.34 -0.75
N GLN A 85 -2.90 54.22 -1.47
CA GLN A 85 -3.68 53.93 -2.68
C GLN A 85 -5.20 53.89 -2.40
N ARG A 86 -5.62 53.33 -1.27
CA ARG A 86 -7.02 53.33 -0.81
C ARG A 86 -7.56 54.74 -0.58
N VAL A 87 -6.77 55.64 -0.01
CA VAL A 87 -7.21 57.02 0.23
C VAL A 87 -7.30 57.77 -1.10
N LEU A 88 -6.29 57.62 -1.96
CA LEU A 88 -6.25 58.25 -3.28
C LEU A 88 -7.41 57.79 -4.19
N SER A 89 -7.78 56.50 -4.12
CA SER A 89 -8.92 55.94 -4.88
C SER A 89 -10.30 56.38 -4.39
N LYS A 90 -10.40 56.94 -3.17
CA LYS A 90 -11.68 57.35 -2.58
C LYS A 90 -11.86 58.87 -2.50
N LYS A 91 -10.75 59.62 -2.48
CA LYS A 91 -10.78 61.08 -2.36
C LYS A 91 -10.81 61.72 -3.74
N ARG A 92 -11.61 62.77 -3.86
CA ARG A 92 -11.70 63.62 -5.05
C ARG A 92 -11.08 64.97 -4.74
N ASP A 93 -10.51 65.58 -5.76
CA ASP A 93 -10.08 66.96 -5.69
C ASP A 93 -11.28 67.89 -5.42
N PRO A 94 -11.20 68.82 -4.45
CA PRO A 94 -12.31 69.71 -4.11
C PRO A 94 -12.74 70.67 -5.23
N PHE A 95 -11.87 70.96 -6.21
CA PHE A 95 -12.14 71.96 -7.25
C PHE A 95 -12.54 71.33 -8.58
N THR A 96 -11.84 70.28 -9.01
CA THR A 96 -12.03 69.57 -10.29
C THR A 96 -12.93 68.35 -10.15
N HIS A 97 -13.20 67.87 -8.94
CA HIS A 97 -13.97 66.66 -8.63
C HIS A 97 -13.42 65.35 -9.25
N VAL A 98 -12.22 65.38 -9.82
CA VAL A 98 -11.48 64.21 -10.31
C VAL A 98 -10.95 63.39 -9.13
N LEU A 99 -10.84 62.07 -9.26
CA LEU A 99 -10.23 61.24 -8.22
C LEU A 99 -8.74 61.56 -8.10
N LEU A 100 -8.23 61.65 -6.86
CA LEU A 100 -6.81 61.91 -6.63
C LEU A 100 -5.92 60.82 -7.22
N LEU A 101 -6.42 59.58 -7.32
CA LEU A 101 -5.70 58.49 -7.98
C LEU A 101 -5.48 58.76 -9.48
N ASP A 102 -6.50 59.27 -10.18
CA ASP A 102 -6.45 59.55 -11.62
C ASP A 102 -5.53 60.74 -11.95
N GLU A 103 -5.28 61.62 -10.97
CA GLU A 103 -4.30 62.70 -11.11
C GLU A 103 -2.85 62.22 -10.89
N VAL A 104 -2.67 61.19 -10.06
CA VAL A 104 -1.36 60.63 -9.72
C VAL A 104 -0.91 59.58 -10.73
N MET A 105 -1.85 58.77 -11.24
CA MET A 105 -1.59 57.65 -12.14
C MET A 105 -2.06 57.97 -13.58
N GLN A 106 -1.28 57.58 -14.57
CA GLN A 106 -1.69 57.66 -15.98
C GLN A 106 -2.32 56.34 -16.46
N GLU A 107 -3.10 56.37 -17.55
CA GLU A 107 -3.62 55.14 -18.16
C GLU A 107 -2.48 54.17 -18.52
N GLY A 108 -2.56 52.92 -18.04
CA GLY A 108 -1.53 51.89 -18.23
C GLY A 108 -0.47 51.80 -17.12
N ASP A 109 -0.49 52.71 -16.15
CA ASP A 109 0.41 52.64 -15.00
C ASP A 109 0.10 51.45 -14.08
N GLN A 110 1.13 50.68 -13.67
CA GLN A 110 1.01 49.71 -12.58
C GLN A 110 0.57 50.40 -11.28
N MET A 111 -0.24 49.70 -10.48
CA MET A 111 -0.70 50.19 -9.18
C MET A 111 0.48 50.48 -8.25
N LEU A 112 0.33 51.46 -7.36
CA LEU A 112 1.40 51.86 -6.44
C LEU A 112 1.86 50.68 -5.57
N THR A 113 0.91 49.83 -5.14
CA THR A 113 1.20 48.60 -4.39
C THR A 113 1.97 47.58 -5.19
N GLU A 114 1.63 47.38 -6.47
CA GLU A 114 2.32 46.45 -7.38
C GLU A 114 3.77 46.89 -7.62
N ARG A 115 4.00 48.18 -7.90
CA ARG A 115 5.35 48.74 -8.10
C ARG A 115 6.27 48.49 -6.90
N VAL A 116 5.73 48.60 -5.68
CA VAL A 116 6.49 48.34 -4.45
C VAL A 116 6.68 46.84 -4.29
N TRP A 117 5.62 46.04 -4.40
CA TRP A 117 5.68 44.59 -4.23
C TRP A 117 6.68 43.93 -5.19
N ASP A 118 6.64 44.27 -6.48
CA ASP A 118 7.59 43.78 -7.49
C ASP A 118 9.04 44.06 -7.11
N ALA A 119 9.32 45.26 -6.57
CA ALA A 119 10.65 45.60 -6.14
C ALA A 119 11.09 44.81 -4.90
N LEU A 120 10.17 44.56 -3.96
CA LEU A 120 10.43 43.76 -2.77
C LEU A 120 10.69 42.30 -3.15
N VAL A 121 9.85 41.70 -4.01
CA VAL A 121 10.01 40.32 -4.48
C VAL A 121 11.31 40.17 -5.28
N LYS A 122 11.63 41.09 -6.21
CA LYS A 122 12.90 41.07 -6.94
C LYS A 122 14.11 41.15 -6.01
N SER A 123 14.07 42.03 -5.02
CA SER A 123 15.14 42.14 -4.02
C SER A 123 15.24 40.87 -3.17
N PHE A 124 14.11 40.31 -2.75
CA PHE A 124 14.05 39.09 -1.94
C PHE A 124 14.58 37.88 -2.69
N ALA A 125 14.13 37.67 -3.93
CA ALA A 125 14.64 36.63 -4.81
C ALA A 125 16.15 36.75 -5.06
N SER A 126 16.65 37.96 -5.30
CA SER A 126 18.09 38.19 -5.46
C SER A 126 18.88 37.82 -4.20
N GLN A 127 18.39 38.20 -3.02
CA GLN A 127 19.06 37.91 -1.76
C GLN A 127 18.97 36.43 -1.37
N MET A 128 17.83 35.78 -1.62
CA MET A 128 17.67 34.33 -1.41
C MET A 128 18.57 33.52 -2.35
N LYS A 129 18.64 33.89 -3.63
CA LYS A 129 19.56 33.27 -4.60
C LYS A 129 21.01 33.44 -4.17
N SER A 130 21.41 34.67 -3.81
CA SER A 130 22.76 34.95 -3.30
C SER A 130 23.07 34.17 -2.03
N GLY A 131 22.15 34.13 -1.07
CA GLY A 131 22.27 33.35 0.16
C GLY A 131 22.46 31.86 -0.11
N PHE A 132 21.72 31.31 -1.07
CA PHE A 132 21.83 29.90 -1.47
C PHE A 132 23.17 29.57 -2.14
N THR A 133 23.71 30.45 -3.00
CA THR A 133 24.93 30.17 -3.78
C THR A 133 26.22 30.59 -3.07
N ALA A 134 26.21 31.70 -2.34
CA ALA A 134 27.42 32.32 -1.81
C ALA A 134 27.66 32.04 -0.32
N SER A 135 26.64 31.59 0.44
CA SER A 135 26.74 31.34 1.88
C SER A 135 26.33 29.92 2.23
N SER A 136 27.31 29.05 2.52
CA SER A 136 27.06 27.68 2.97
C SER A 136 26.23 27.65 4.27
N PHE A 137 26.48 28.58 5.18
CA PHE A 137 25.74 28.71 6.43
C PHE A 137 24.25 29.01 6.19
N VAL A 138 23.92 30.01 5.38
CA VAL A 138 22.52 30.37 5.07
C VAL A 138 21.85 29.23 4.30
N LYS A 139 22.56 28.66 3.31
CA LYS A 139 22.10 27.49 2.57
C LYS A 139 21.69 26.37 3.50
N GLU A 140 22.56 25.96 4.43
CA GLU A 140 22.30 24.87 5.36
C GLU A 140 21.11 25.17 6.27
N ILE A 141 21.09 26.35 6.92
CA ILE A 141 20.05 26.71 7.89
C ILE A 141 18.66 26.75 7.24
N PHE A 142 18.53 27.40 6.07
CA PHE A 142 17.23 27.49 5.39
C PHE A 142 16.85 26.22 4.63
N THR A 143 17.81 25.37 4.25
CA THR A 143 17.48 24.05 3.71
C THR A 143 16.88 23.17 4.79
N VAL A 144 17.53 23.05 5.94
CA VAL A 144 17.03 22.21 7.06
C VAL A 144 15.74 22.80 7.65
N GLY A 145 15.66 24.13 7.75
CA GLY A 145 14.48 24.84 8.24
C GLY A 145 13.50 25.28 7.16
N TYR A 146 13.50 24.65 5.98
CA TYR A 146 12.65 25.06 4.86
C TYR A 146 11.16 25.11 5.23
N PRO A 147 10.57 24.13 5.95
CA PRO A 147 9.16 24.22 6.35
C PRO A 147 8.85 25.48 7.15
N LYS A 148 9.74 25.87 8.07
CA LYS A 148 9.62 27.12 8.84
C LYS A 148 9.70 28.35 7.93
N LEU A 149 10.62 28.37 6.96
CA LEU A 149 10.77 29.48 6.02
C LEU A 149 9.52 29.65 5.15
N LEU A 150 8.98 28.54 4.63
CA LEU A 150 7.74 28.54 3.85
C LEU A 150 6.58 29.09 4.67
N THR A 151 6.35 28.57 5.89
CA THR A 151 5.30 29.06 6.78
C THR A 151 5.46 30.55 7.12
N MET A 152 6.68 31.08 7.26
CA MET A 152 6.90 32.51 7.49
C MET A 152 6.46 33.36 6.28
N ILE A 153 6.75 32.90 5.06
CA ILE A 153 6.38 33.60 3.82
C ILE A 153 4.86 33.51 3.61
N GLU A 154 4.26 32.34 3.78
CA GLU A 154 2.81 32.16 3.67
C GLU A 154 2.06 33.03 4.67
N ASN A 155 2.50 33.06 5.93
CA ASN A 155 1.92 33.94 6.95
C ASN A 155 2.01 35.43 6.56
N LEU A 156 3.12 35.87 5.95
CA LEU A 156 3.23 37.23 5.42
C LEU A 156 2.18 37.48 4.33
N LEU A 157 2.10 36.59 3.34
CA LEU A 157 1.19 36.73 2.20
C LEU A 157 -0.27 36.69 2.65
N GLU A 158 -0.64 35.80 3.57
CA GLU A 158 -1.97 35.71 4.15
C GLU A 158 -2.33 36.96 4.96
N ARG A 159 -1.42 37.44 5.82
CA ARG A 159 -1.62 38.69 6.58
C ARG A 159 -1.89 39.87 5.65
N ILE A 160 -1.06 40.06 4.62
CA ILE A 160 -1.27 41.17 3.66
C ILE A 160 -2.61 40.98 2.93
N SER A 161 -2.93 39.76 2.49
CA SER A 161 -4.17 39.49 1.76
C SER A 161 -5.40 39.81 2.61
N ARG A 162 -5.43 39.32 3.85
CA ARG A 162 -6.53 39.54 4.79
C ARG A 162 -6.69 41.01 5.15
N ASP A 163 -5.59 41.69 5.46
CA ASP A 163 -5.63 43.08 5.93
C ASP A 163 -5.93 44.08 4.79
N THR A 164 -5.84 43.64 3.52
CA THR A 164 -6.13 44.45 2.32
C THR A 164 -7.39 44.02 1.57
N ASP A 165 -8.12 43.03 2.08
CA ASP A 165 -9.41 42.60 1.54
C ASP A 165 -10.51 43.58 1.95
N VAL A 166 -10.64 44.67 1.18
CA VAL A 166 -11.68 45.68 1.39
C VAL A 166 -12.49 45.85 0.12
N LYS A 167 -13.81 45.64 0.26
CA LYS A 167 -14.77 45.74 -0.84
C LYS A 167 -14.62 47.04 -1.63
N GLY A 168 -14.48 46.89 -2.95
CA GLY A 168 -14.35 48.01 -3.89
C GLY A 168 -12.95 48.58 -4.02
N ILE A 169 -11.93 47.96 -3.42
CA ILE A 169 -10.52 48.34 -3.58
C ILE A 169 -9.75 47.07 -3.95
N PRO A 170 -8.86 47.12 -4.97
CA PRO A 170 -7.97 46.02 -5.26
C PRO A 170 -7.13 45.64 -4.02
N PRO A 171 -6.97 44.34 -3.72
CA PRO A 171 -6.03 43.86 -2.71
C PRO A 171 -4.60 44.30 -3.03
N ALA A 172 -3.72 44.37 -2.03
CA ALA A 172 -2.34 44.78 -2.27
C ALA A 172 -1.52 43.75 -3.06
N LEU A 173 -1.95 42.48 -3.08
CA LEU A 173 -1.24 41.37 -3.72
C LEU A 173 -2.09 40.72 -4.81
N THR A 174 -1.48 40.48 -5.96
CA THR A 174 -2.01 39.62 -7.03
C THR A 174 -1.64 38.16 -6.76
N SER A 175 -2.33 37.20 -7.41
CA SER A 175 -1.94 35.77 -7.32
C SER A 175 -0.52 35.54 -7.80
N GLU A 176 -0.16 36.15 -8.94
CA GLU A 176 1.18 36.08 -9.51
C GLU A 176 2.24 36.63 -8.53
N GLY A 177 1.96 37.76 -7.87
CA GLY A 177 2.88 38.35 -6.90
C GLY A 177 3.12 37.45 -5.68
N LYS A 178 2.13 36.64 -5.27
CA LYS A 178 2.30 35.63 -4.21
C LYS A 178 3.18 34.48 -4.69
N GLU A 179 2.89 33.96 -5.88
CA GLU A 179 3.63 32.87 -6.50
C GLU A 179 5.11 33.23 -6.72
N GLN A 180 5.41 34.45 -7.18
CA GLN A 180 6.79 34.92 -7.35
C GLN A 180 7.56 34.99 -6.02
N MET A 181 6.89 35.33 -4.91
CA MET A 181 7.50 35.34 -3.58
C MET A 181 7.82 33.92 -3.09
N VAL A 182 6.94 32.95 -3.34
CA VAL A 182 7.19 31.54 -3.02
C VAL A 182 8.28 30.95 -3.92
N ALA A 183 8.27 31.27 -5.22
CA ALA A 183 9.31 30.84 -6.17
C ALA A 183 10.71 31.32 -5.78
N ALA A 184 10.82 32.46 -5.07
CA ALA A 184 12.10 32.97 -4.57
C ALA A 184 12.83 32.00 -3.62
N ILE A 185 12.12 31.05 -2.99
CA ILE A 185 12.70 30.06 -2.07
C ILE A 185 12.74 28.63 -2.62
N GLU A 186 12.38 28.41 -3.89
CA GLU A 186 12.30 27.09 -4.52
C GLU A 186 13.62 26.31 -4.50
N ASN A 187 14.76 27.01 -4.61
CA ASN A 187 16.08 26.39 -4.50
C ASN A 187 16.30 25.69 -3.14
N PHE A 188 15.77 26.28 -2.06
CA PHE A 188 15.82 25.69 -0.72
C PHE A 188 14.86 24.52 -0.60
N GLN A 189 13.69 24.58 -1.25
CA GLN A 189 12.75 23.45 -1.32
C GLN A 189 13.41 22.24 -1.98
N THR A 190 14.02 22.45 -3.14
CA THR A 190 14.70 21.40 -3.90
C THR A 190 15.82 20.78 -3.08
N ALA A 191 16.63 21.60 -2.40
CA ALA A 191 17.68 21.12 -1.51
C ALA A 191 17.13 20.37 -0.29
N PHE A 192 15.99 20.81 0.27
CA PHE A 192 15.33 20.17 1.39
C PHE A 192 14.82 18.77 1.00
N LEU A 193 14.12 18.67 -0.13
CA LEU A 193 13.63 17.39 -0.65
C LEU A 193 14.77 16.42 -0.97
N ALA A 194 15.86 16.92 -1.57
CA ALA A 194 17.06 16.12 -1.81
C ALA A 194 17.69 15.61 -0.51
N LEU A 195 17.69 16.42 0.56
CA LEU A 195 18.17 16.03 1.89
C LEU A 195 17.24 15.03 2.59
N CYS A 196 15.91 15.15 2.43
CA CYS A 196 14.95 14.13 2.89
C CYS A 196 15.22 12.80 2.20
N LEU A 197 15.32 12.80 0.87
CA LEU A 197 15.62 11.60 0.11
C LEU A 197 16.95 10.99 0.55
N SER A 198 18.05 11.77 0.61
CA SER A 198 19.38 11.25 0.93
C SER A 198 19.41 10.61 2.32
N ARG A 199 18.84 11.26 3.34
CA ARG A 199 18.79 10.74 4.72
C ARG A 199 18.05 9.40 4.78
N LEU A 200 16.93 9.28 4.06
CA LEU A 200 16.16 8.04 4.00
C LEU A 200 16.91 6.95 3.22
N THR A 201 17.46 7.26 2.06
CA THR A 201 18.19 6.28 1.24
C THR A 201 19.48 5.82 1.89
N ASP A 202 20.21 6.71 2.56
CA ASP A 202 21.43 6.36 3.31
C ASP A 202 21.10 5.43 4.48
N LEU A 203 20.00 5.71 5.20
CA LEU A 203 19.51 4.84 6.26
C LEU A 203 19.12 3.46 5.70
N VAL A 204 18.38 3.41 4.59
CA VAL A 204 18.03 2.14 3.91
C VAL A 204 19.29 1.37 3.51
N ASN A 205 20.27 2.02 2.88
CA ASN A 205 21.52 1.38 2.46
C ASN A 205 22.37 0.89 3.66
N SER A 206 22.30 1.59 4.80
CA SER A 206 22.98 1.17 6.03
C SER A 206 22.33 -0.07 6.67
N VAL A 207 21.00 -0.16 6.58
CA VAL A 207 20.22 -1.26 7.16
C VAL A 207 20.24 -2.48 6.23
N PHE A 208 20.12 -2.26 4.92
CA PHE A 208 20.18 -3.28 3.88
C PHE A 208 21.43 -3.10 3.01
N PRO A 209 22.61 -3.51 3.49
CA PRO A 209 23.83 -3.45 2.70
C PRO A 209 23.72 -4.35 1.45
N MET A 210 24.51 -4.04 0.42
CA MET A 210 24.50 -4.79 -0.84
C MET A 210 25.06 -6.22 -0.71
N SER A 211 25.71 -6.56 0.41
CA SER A 211 26.09 -7.94 0.71
C SER A 211 24.87 -8.74 1.15
N ARG A 212 24.77 -10.01 0.74
CA ARG A 212 23.73 -10.95 1.21
C ARG A 212 23.95 -11.40 2.67
N GLY A 213 24.35 -10.46 3.54
CA GLY A 213 24.64 -10.67 4.95
C GLY A 213 23.40 -10.94 5.80
N SER A 214 23.54 -10.71 7.11
CA SER A 214 22.49 -10.88 8.10
C SER A 214 21.27 -10.00 7.81
N VAL A 215 20.08 -10.53 8.08
CA VAL A 215 18.83 -9.76 8.00
C VAL A 215 18.87 -8.60 8.99
N PRO A 216 18.32 -7.43 8.63
CA PRO A 216 18.11 -6.33 9.57
C PRO A 216 17.42 -6.78 10.86
N SER A 217 17.77 -6.18 11.99
CA SER A 217 17.03 -6.39 13.23
C SER A 217 15.74 -5.56 13.26
N LYS A 218 14.84 -5.87 14.19
CA LYS A 218 13.61 -5.09 14.41
C LYS A 218 13.90 -3.64 14.76
N GLU A 219 14.96 -3.37 15.51
CA GLU A 219 15.40 -2.01 15.86
C GLU A 219 15.83 -1.25 14.60
N HIS A 220 16.50 -1.91 13.65
CA HIS A 220 16.89 -1.29 12.40
C HIS A 220 15.67 -0.84 11.58
N ILE A 221 14.64 -1.69 11.50
CA ILE A 221 13.39 -1.37 10.81
C ILE A 221 12.61 -0.26 11.52
N SER A 222 12.58 -0.30 12.86
CA SER A 222 11.96 0.75 13.67
C SER A 222 12.61 2.11 13.41
N ARG A 223 13.95 2.17 13.25
CA ARG A 223 14.65 3.42 12.88
C ARG A 223 14.20 3.97 11.53
N ILE A 224 13.99 3.12 10.52
CA ILE A 224 13.47 3.56 9.21
C ILE A 224 12.07 4.15 9.37
N ILE A 225 11.18 3.45 10.09
CA ILE A 225 9.79 3.88 10.31
C ILE A 225 9.74 5.21 11.07
N SER A 226 10.47 5.31 12.18
CA SER A 226 10.57 6.55 12.96
C SER A 226 11.13 7.69 12.13
N ARG A 227 12.12 7.41 11.26
CA ARG A 227 12.68 8.45 10.40
C ARG A 227 11.67 8.95 9.39
N ILE A 228 10.92 8.06 8.75
CA ILE A 228 9.83 8.44 7.84
C ILE A 228 8.80 9.29 8.59
N GLN A 229 8.42 8.90 9.80
CA GLN A 229 7.50 9.67 10.63
C GLN A 229 8.00 11.09 10.91
N GLU A 230 9.27 11.25 11.29
CA GLU A 230 9.89 12.57 11.51
C GLU A 230 9.84 13.46 10.26
N GLU A 231 10.07 12.90 9.05
CA GLU A 231 9.98 13.67 7.80
C GLU A 231 8.54 14.13 7.51
N ILE A 232 7.53 13.32 7.85
CA ILE A 232 6.11 13.67 7.69
C ILE A 232 5.69 14.75 8.69
N GLU A 233 6.03 14.57 9.97
CA GLU A 233 5.71 15.51 11.04
C GLU A 233 6.32 16.90 10.80
N ALA A 234 7.48 16.97 10.14
CA ALA A 234 8.14 18.22 9.80
C ALA A 234 7.38 19.08 8.78
N VAL A 235 6.48 18.49 7.99
CA VAL A 235 5.79 19.17 6.87
C VAL A 235 4.27 19.14 6.94
N GLN A 236 3.69 18.44 7.93
CA GLN A 236 2.25 18.21 8.07
C GLN A 236 1.37 19.48 8.09
N LEU A 237 1.95 20.65 8.33
CA LEU A 237 1.23 21.93 8.32
C LEU A 237 0.97 22.47 6.91
N ASP A 238 1.72 22.02 5.91
CA ASP A 238 1.53 22.41 4.50
C ASP A 238 1.24 21.19 3.62
N ALA A 239 0.09 21.21 2.94
CA ALA A 239 -0.38 20.09 2.15
C ALA A 239 0.48 19.86 0.89
N HIS A 240 0.96 20.93 0.25
CA HIS A 240 1.75 20.81 -0.97
C HIS A 240 3.13 20.22 -0.69
N LEU A 241 3.82 20.74 0.32
CA LEU A 241 5.11 20.24 0.77
C LEU A 241 5.00 18.81 1.31
N THR A 242 3.92 18.47 2.01
CA THR A 242 3.64 17.09 2.43
C THR A 242 3.59 16.14 1.24
N LEU A 243 2.87 16.49 0.17
CA LEU A 243 2.84 15.68 -1.06
C LEU A 243 4.21 15.56 -1.72
N CYS A 244 5.01 16.62 -1.73
CA CYS A 244 6.38 16.59 -2.24
C CYS A 244 7.27 15.65 -1.41
N VAL A 245 7.18 15.67 -0.08
CA VAL A 245 7.91 14.75 0.80
C VAL A 245 7.45 13.31 0.62
N PHE A 246 6.16 13.04 0.42
CA PHE A 246 5.67 11.70 0.11
C PHE A 246 6.26 11.12 -1.17
N ARG A 247 6.51 11.94 -2.20
CA ARG A 247 7.20 11.47 -3.42
C ARG A 247 8.63 11.03 -3.12
N GLU A 248 9.33 11.72 -2.22
CA GLU A 248 10.68 11.31 -1.81
C GLU A 248 10.67 10.06 -0.92
N ILE A 249 9.70 9.95 -0.01
CA ILE A 249 9.46 8.72 0.78
C ILE A 249 9.17 7.55 -0.15
N SER A 250 8.33 7.74 -1.18
CA SER A 250 8.02 6.71 -2.18
C SER A 250 9.28 6.15 -2.83
N LYS A 251 10.23 7.01 -3.24
CA LYS A 251 11.51 6.57 -3.82
C LYS A 251 12.34 5.76 -2.83
N ALA A 252 12.41 6.18 -1.57
CA ALA A 252 13.12 5.45 -0.53
C ALA A 252 12.48 4.08 -0.21
N LEU A 253 11.15 3.99 -0.25
CA LEU A 253 10.42 2.73 -0.06
C LEU A 253 10.64 1.76 -1.23
N LEU A 254 10.69 2.25 -2.46
CA LEU A 254 11.05 1.43 -3.63
C LEU A 254 12.48 0.89 -3.51
N LEU A 255 13.43 1.72 -3.10
CA LEU A 255 14.80 1.27 -2.81
C LEU A 255 14.83 0.22 -1.70
N LEU A 256 14.04 0.41 -0.63
CA LEU A 256 13.94 -0.56 0.47
C LEU A 256 13.42 -1.91 -0.06
N ALA A 257 12.38 -1.90 -0.89
CA ALA A 257 11.84 -3.12 -1.49
C ALA A 257 12.87 -3.83 -2.37
N GLU A 258 13.57 -3.11 -3.27
CA GLU A 258 14.63 -3.64 -4.13
C GLU A 258 15.74 -4.31 -3.29
N ARG A 259 16.17 -3.64 -2.22
CA ARG A 259 17.22 -4.17 -1.34
C ARG A 259 16.77 -5.40 -0.56
N ALA A 260 15.53 -5.41 -0.10
CA ALA A 260 14.96 -6.56 0.59
C ALA A 260 14.78 -7.76 -0.35
N GLU A 261 14.35 -7.52 -1.58
CA GLU A 261 14.22 -8.55 -2.63
C GLU A 261 15.56 -9.24 -2.90
N TYR A 262 16.65 -8.47 -3.03
CA TYR A 262 18.00 -9.03 -3.21
C TYR A 262 18.48 -9.91 -2.05
N GLN A 263 17.90 -9.74 -0.86
CA GLN A 263 18.21 -10.55 0.32
C GLN A 263 17.40 -11.85 0.40
N ILE A 264 16.32 -12.00 -0.38
CA ILE A 264 15.46 -13.20 -0.34
C ILE A 264 16.26 -14.42 -0.75
N SER A 265 16.16 -15.48 0.05
CA SER A 265 16.71 -16.79 -0.27
C SER A 265 15.75 -17.51 -1.22
N THR A 266 16.21 -17.83 -2.43
CA THR A 266 15.41 -18.51 -3.48
C THR A 266 15.87 -19.94 -3.79
N GLY A 267 16.88 -20.44 -3.07
CA GLY A 267 17.41 -21.79 -3.24
C GLY A 267 16.45 -22.90 -2.79
N PRO A 268 16.76 -24.18 -3.06
CA PRO A 268 15.91 -25.32 -2.69
C PRO A 268 15.67 -25.42 -1.18
N GLU A 269 16.62 -24.96 -0.36
CA GLU A 269 16.48 -24.88 1.10
C GLU A 269 15.33 -23.96 1.54
N ALA A 270 15.04 -22.89 0.80
CA ALA A 270 13.97 -21.95 1.17
C ALA A 270 12.57 -22.59 1.08
N ARG A 271 12.38 -23.57 0.18
CA ARG A 271 11.11 -24.27 -0.04
C ARG A 271 11.00 -25.63 0.66
N GLN A 272 11.98 -26.00 1.48
CA GLN A 272 11.99 -27.28 2.18
C GLN A 272 10.87 -27.32 3.24
N ILE A 273 10.03 -28.36 3.20
CA ILE A 273 8.90 -28.52 4.13
C ILE A 273 9.11 -29.65 5.15
N THR A 274 10.30 -30.25 5.16
CA THR A 274 10.65 -31.36 6.06
C THR A 274 11.69 -30.92 7.08
N GLY A 275 11.50 -31.32 8.34
CA GLY A 275 12.42 -30.99 9.43
C GLY A 275 12.22 -29.56 9.96
N ALA A 276 13.16 -29.10 10.77
CA ALA A 276 13.09 -27.77 11.37
C ALA A 276 13.39 -26.66 10.35
N ALA A 277 12.87 -25.45 10.60
CA ALA A 277 13.15 -24.30 9.73
C ALA A 277 14.64 -23.98 9.70
N ASN A 278 15.20 -23.93 8.49
CA ASN A 278 16.61 -23.66 8.28
C ASN A 278 16.92 -22.14 8.26
N PRO A 279 18.21 -21.75 8.30
CA PRO A 279 18.59 -20.34 8.33
C PRO A 279 18.08 -19.52 7.15
N ALA A 280 18.00 -20.10 5.94
CA ALA A 280 17.48 -19.43 4.75
C ALA A 280 15.99 -19.08 4.89
N GLN A 281 15.20 -19.99 5.48
CA GLN A 281 13.79 -19.79 5.78
C GLN A 281 13.57 -18.78 6.90
N LEU A 282 14.32 -18.88 8.00
CA LEU A 282 14.27 -17.91 9.10
C LEU A 282 14.59 -16.49 8.60
N LYS A 283 15.56 -16.37 7.69
CA LYS A 283 15.86 -15.12 7.00
C LYS A 283 14.67 -14.58 6.23
N ASN A 284 14.04 -15.39 5.39
CA ASN A 284 12.85 -14.98 4.63
C ASN A 284 11.67 -14.62 5.55
N PHE A 285 11.48 -15.34 6.66
CA PHE A 285 10.42 -15.05 7.64
C PHE A 285 10.60 -13.67 8.27
N ALA A 286 11.82 -13.36 8.70
CA ALA A 286 12.16 -12.06 9.24
C ALA A 286 11.96 -10.94 8.20
N LEU A 287 12.38 -11.14 6.95
CA LEU A 287 12.13 -10.19 5.86
C LEU A 287 10.63 -9.93 5.64
N CYS A 288 9.83 -11.00 5.55
CA CYS A 288 8.37 -10.89 5.42
C CYS A 288 7.76 -10.05 6.55
N GLN A 289 8.14 -10.33 7.80
CA GLN A 289 7.61 -9.65 8.97
C GLN A 289 8.02 -8.18 9.01
N HIS A 290 9.28 -7.87 8.71
CA HIS A 290 9.81 -6.52 8.68
C HIS A 290 9.15 -5.67 7.60
N LEU A 291 9.04 -6.19 6.37
CA LEU A 291 8.37 -5.49 5.28
C LEU A 291 6.87 -5.29 5.55
N GLN A 292 6.21 -6.28 6.16
CA GLN A 292 4.82 -6.13 6.57
C GLN A 292 4.65 -5.07 7.68
N GLU A 293 5.59 -4.98 8.63
CA GLU A 293 5.59 -3.94 9.65
C GLU A 293 5.74 -2.55 9.03
N VAL A 294 6.69 -2.37 8.10
CA VAL A 294 6.87 -1.12 7.33
C VAL A 294 5.59 -0.75 6.59
N HIS A 295 5.00 -1.69 5.83
CA HIS A 295 3.76 -1.48 5.09
C HIS A 295 2.62 -1.04 6.02
N THR A 296 2.41 -1.77 7.12
CA THR A 296 1.31 -1.52 8.06
C THR A 296 1.47 -0.16 8.75
N ARG A 297 2.67 0.16 9.22
CA ARG A 297 2.95 1.42 9.92
C ARG A 297 2.79 2.63 9.02
N ILE A 298 3.33 2.58 7.80
CA ILE A 298 3.23 3.70 6.86
C ILE A 298 1.79 3.87 6.37
N THR A 299 1.08 2.78 6.08
CA THR A 299 -0.36 2.84 5.74
C THR A 299 -1.16 3.47 6.88
N SER A 300 -0.85 3.13 8.13
CA SER A 300 -1.47 3.76 9.31
C SER A 300 -1.17 5.26 9.40
N MET A 301 0.06 5.69 9.08
CA MET A 301 0.46 7.11 9.13
C MET A 301 -0.29 7.98 8.12
N ILE A 302 -0.69 7.41 6.99
CA ILE A 302 -1.44 8.14 5.94
C ILE A 302 -2.96 7.95 6.03
N THR A 303 -3.42 7.15 6.99
CA THR A 303 -4.86 6.98 7.23
C THR A 303 -5.46 8.30 7.70
N GLY A 304 -6.44 8.83 6.98
CA GLY A 304 -7.07 10.12 7.28
C GLY A 304 -6.51 11.31 6.49
N LEU A 305 -5.47 11.12 5.68
CA LEU A 305 -5.04 12.11 4.70
C LEU A 305 -5.91 12.05 3.43
N PRO A 306 -5.92 13.13 2.61
CA PRO A 306 -6.62 13.13 1.32
C PRO A 306 -6.18 11.97 0.42
N THR A 307 -7.07 11.46 -0.43
CA THR A 307 -6.80 10.30 -1.32
C THR A 307 -5.55 10.46 -2.17
N VAL A 308 -5.26 11.69 -2.62
CA VAL A 308 -4.05 12.03 -3.38
C VAL A 308 -2.76 11.61 -2.65
N ALA A 309 -2.71 11.73 -1.32
CA ALA A 309 -1.56 11.30 -0.53
C ALA A 309 -1.40 9.77 -0.53
N ALA A 310 -2.51 9.04 -0.44
CA ALA A 310 -2.51 7.58 -0.52
C ALA A 310 -2.10 7.10 -1.91
N ASP A 311 -2.56 7.77 -2.97
CA ASP A 311 -2.23 7.43 -4.35
C ASP A 311 -0.73 7.54 -4.62
N VAL A 312 -0.06 8.58 -4.09
CA VAL A 312 1.39 8.80 -4.25
C VAL A 312 2.22 7.64 -3.68
N LEU A 313 1.82 7.08 -2.54
CA LEU A 313 2.55 5.99 -1.88
C LEU A 313 2.07 4.59 -2.27
N SER A 314 0.90 4.48 -2.90
CA SER A 314 0.23 3.21 -3.21
C SER A 314 1.13 2.22 -3.97
N ALA A 315 1.83 2.68 -5.01
CA ALA A 315 2.71 1.85 -5.81
C ALA A 315 3.88 1.29 -4.99
N ALA A 316 4.56 2.15 -4.23
CA ALA A 316 5.70 1.74 -3.40
C ALA A 316 5.30 0.80 -2.26
N LEU A 317 4.16 1.07 -1.60
CA LEU A 317 3.59 0.19 -0.59
C LEU A 317 3.18 -1.16 -1.20
N GLY A 318 2.58 -1.16 -2.39
CA GLY A 318 2.27 -2.36 -3.15
C GLY A 318 3.52 -3.20 -3.46
N THR A 319 4.63 -2.57 -3.86
CA THR A 319 5.91 -3.27 -4.09
C THR A 319 6.46 -3.86 -2.80
N ILE A 320 6.49 -3.11 -1.69
CA ILE A 320 6.92 -3.63 -0.37
C ILE A 320 6.08 -4.85 0.02
N TYR A 321 4.76 -4.77 -0.14
CA TYR A 321 3.84 -5.85 0.18
C TYR A 321 4.05 -7.07 -0.72
N GLY A 322 4.31 -6.86 -2.02
CA GLY A 322 4.66 -7.91 -2.98
C GLY A 322 5.93 -8.66 -2.58
N VAL A 323 7.03 -7.93 -2.38
CA VAL A 323 8.33 -8.52 -1.96
C VAL A 323 8.21 -9.26 -0.63
N ALA A 324 7.43 -8.75 0.31
CA ALA A 324 7.12 -9.45 1.56
C ALA A 324 6.43 -10.79 1.30
N GLY A 325 5.43 -10.83 0.43
CA GLY A 325 4.75 -12.07 0.00
C GLY A 325 5.70 -13.04 -0.71
N ASP A 326 6.50 -12.56 -1.65
CA ASP A 326 7.41 -13.38 -2.46
C ASP A 326 8.44 -14.11 -1.59
N SER A 327 8.86 -13.51 -0.47
CA SER A 327 9.81 -14.13 0.46
C SER A 327 9.33 -15.46 1.06
N VAL A 328 8.02 -15.66 1.20
CA VAL A 328 7.43 -16.87 1.81
C VAL A 328 6.58 -17.70 0.85
N THR A 329 6.19 -17.15 -0.30
CA THR A 329 5.27 -17.81 -1.25
C THR A 329 5.78 -19.18 -1.71
N SER A 330 7.08 -19.33 -1.95
CA SER A 330 7.67 -20.61 -2.39
C SER A 330 7.53 -21.74 -1.37
N LEU A 331 7.61 -21.41 -0.06
CA LEU A 331 7.40 -22.38 1.02
C LEU A 331 5.93 -22.82 1.10
N PHE A 332 5.01 -21.86 1.01
CA PHE A 332 3.57 -22.15 1.01
C PHE A 332 3.16 -22.98 -0.21
N GLN A 333 3.72 -22.69 -1.38
CA GLN A 333 3.46 -23.48 -2.59
C GLN A 333 3.97 -24.91 -2.43
N ALA A 334 5.20 -25.10 -1.94
CA ALA A 334 5.74 -26.44 -1.70
C ALA A 334 4.90 -27.24 -0.69
N MET A 335 4.38 -26.57 0.35
CA MET A 335 3.47 -27.20 1.30
C MET A 335 2.14 -27.57 0.66
N LEU A 336 1.56 -26.69 -0.15
CA LEU A 336 0.33 -26.96 -0.88
C LEU A 336 0.49 -28.15 -1.82
N ASP A 337 1.57 -28.20 -2.60
CA ASP A 337 1.89 -29.31 -3.51
C ASP A 337 1.99 -30.65 -2.75
N ARG A 338 2.56 -30.63 -1.53
CA ARG A 338 2.62 -31.81 -0.66
C ARG A 338 1.23 -32.26 -0.20
N LEU A 339 0.38 -31.33 0.23
CA LEU A 339 -0.98 -31.63 0.68
C LEU A 339 -1.84 -32.19 -0.47
N GLU A 340 -1.74 -31.58 -1.66
CA GLU A 340 -2.42 -32.08 -2.87
C GLU A 340 -1.92 -33.48 -3.24
N SER A 341 -0.60 -33.73 -3.14
CA SER A 341 -0.02 -35.06 -3.37
C SER A 341 -0.56 -36.11 -2.39
N CYS A 342 -0.74 -35.76 -1.10
CA CYS A 342 -1.37 -36.66 -0.13
C CYS A 342 -2.84 -36.93 -0.50
N ILE A 343 -3.61 -35.89 -0.88
CA ILE A 343 -5.02 -36.05 -1.27
C ILE A 343 -5.16 -36.94 -2.50
N LEU A 344 -4.25 -36.85 -3.49
CA LEU A 344 -4.31 -37.69 -4.70
C LEU A 344 -4.24 -39.19 -4.42
N GLN A 345 -3.62 -39.60 -3.31
CA GLN A 345 -3.57 -41.01 -2.89
C GLN A 345 -4.96 -41.58 -2.55
N ILE A 346 -6.00 -40.74 -2.44
CA ILE A 346 -7.40 -41.20 -2.35
C ILE A 346 -7.78 -42.12 -3.51
N HIS A 347 -7.19 -41.93 -4.71
CA HIS A 347 -7.45 -42.77 -5.89
C HIS A 347 -6.69 -44.11 -5.87
N GLU A 348 -5.73 -44.27 -4.96
CA GLU A 348 -5.01 -45.53 -4.73
C GLU A 348 -5.71 -46.39 -3.66
N GLN A 349 -6.63 -45.80 -2.89
CA GLN A 349 -7.38 -46.49 -1.85
C GLN A 349 -8.56 -47.28 -2.41
N ASN A 350 -8.84 -48.42 -1.80
CA ASN A 350 -10.00 -49.22 -2.16
C ASN A 350 -11.26 -48.77 -1.41
N PHE A 351 -12.11 -48.01 -2.09
CA PHE A 351 -13.45 -47.57 -1.62
C PHE A 351 -14.59 -48.50 -2.08
N SER A 352 -14.26 -49.66 -2.64
CA SER A 352 -15.21 -50.63 -3.20
C SER A 352 -15.50 -51.84 -2.29
N THR A 353 -14.73 -52.04 -1.21
CA THR A 353 -14.78 -53.26 -0.40
C THR A 353 -16.10 -53.43 0.36
N LEU A 354 -16.81 -54.53 0.08
CA LEU A 354 -18.07 -54.92 0.73
C LEU A 354 -17.89 -55.75 2.03
N GLY A 355 -16.65 -55.93 2.51
CA GLY A 355 -16.34 -56.83 3.64
C GLY A 355 -16.53 -56.19 5.01
N LEU A 356 -17.10 -56.95 5.97
CA LEU A 356 -17.26 -56.59 7.39
C LEU A 356 -15.95 -56.10 8.04
N ASP A 357 -14.79 -56.65 7.63
CA ASP A 357 -13.48 -56.29 8.17
C ASP A 357 -13.06 -54.85 7.89
N ALA A 358 -13.50 -54.27 6.76
CA ALA A 358 -13.19 -52.88 6.38
C ALA A 358 -14.03 -51.84 7.15
N ALA A 359 -15.14 -52.26 7.75
CA ALA A 359 -16.00 -51.42 8.60
C ALA A 359 -15.57 -51.42 10.07
N MET A 360 -14.79 -52.42 10.51
CA MET A 360 -14.23 -52.50 11.87
C MET A 360 -12.85 -51.85 12.00
N ASP A 361 -12.16 -51.57 10.89
CA ASP A 361 -10.91 -50.81 10.90
C ASP A 361 -11.21 -49.34 11.22
N ASN A 362 -11.08 -49.01 12.50
CA ASN A 362 -11.51 -47.74 13.06
C ASN A 362 -10.48 -46.62 12.86
N ASN A 363 -9.52 -46.82 11.96
CA ASN A 363 -8.42 -45.90 11.70
C ASN A 363 -8.76 -44.96 10.53
N ALA A 364 -8.14 -43.79 10.51
CA ALA A 364 -8.23 -42.87 9.38
C ALA A 364 -7.54 -43.50 8.15
N SER A 365 -7.90 -43.05 6.94
CA SER A 365 -7.19 -43.51 5.75
C SER A 365 -5.69 -43.13 5.84
N PRO A 366 -4.74 -43.99 5.39
CA PRO A 366 -3.30 -43.71 5.55
C PRO A 366 -2.85 -42.37 4.98
N TYR A 367 -3.44 -41.96 3.84
CA TYR A 367 -3.13 -40.66 3.23
C TYR A 367 -3.62 -39.47 4.07
N MET A 368 -4.70 -39.65 4.85
CA MET A 368 -5.24 -38.63 5.74
C MET A 368 -4.35 -38.48 6.98
N GLU A 369 -3.84 -39.58 7.53
CA GLU A 369 -2.84 -39.51 8.61
C GLU A 369 -1.57 -38.76 8.17
N GLU A 370 -1.09 -39.03 6.95
CA GLU A 370 0.08 -38.34 6.39
C GLU A 370 -0.20 -36.85 6.13
N LEU A 371 -1.40 -36.52 5.66
CA LEU A 371 -1.87 -35.15 5.51
C LEU A 371 -1.92 -34.42 6.85
N GLN A 372 -2.47 -35.05 7.89
CA GLN A 372 -2.52 -34.50 9.25
C GLN A 372 -1.12 -34.27 9.82
N LYS A 373 -0.22 -35.25 9.70
CA LYS A 373 1.19 -35.12 10.12
C LYS A 373 1.88 -33.96 9.42
N SER A 374 1.67 -33.83 8.10
CA SER A 374 2.23 -32.75 7.30
C SER A 374 1.69 -31.38 7.76
N ILE A 375 0.37 -31.26 7.96
CA ILE A 375 -0.27 -30.02 8.44
C ILE A 375 0.25 -29.64 9.84
N LEU A 376 0.28 -30.60 10.77
CA LEU A 376 0.73 -30.37 12.14
C LEU A 376 2.20 -29.95 12.15
N HIS A 377 3.06 -30.64 11.41
CA HIS A 377 4.47 -30.28 11.26
C HIS A 377 4.62 -28.86 10.72
N PHE A 378 3.84 -28.51 9.68
CA PHE A 378 3.89 -27.17 9.09
C PHE A 378 3.49 -26.09 10.10
N ARG A 379 2.48 -26.38 10.92
CA ARG A 379 2.03 -25.50 12.00
C ARG A 379 3.09 -25.31 13.08
N THR A 380 3.68 -26.39 13.57
CA THR A 380 4.62 -26.36 14.68
C THR A 380 5.96 -25.74 14.29
N GLU A 381 6.47 -26.07 13.11
CA GLU A 381 7.77 -25.58 12.66
C GLU A 381 7.67 -24.21 11.96
N PHE A 382 6.81 -24.04 10.97
CA PHE A 382 6.87 -22.85 10.13
C PHE A 382 5.88 -21.77 10.58
N LEU A 383 4.60 -22.13 10.77
CA LEU A 383 3.57 -21.13 11.09
C LEU A 383 3.71 -20.53 12.48
N SER A 384 4.25 -21.27 13.46
CA SER A 384 4.54 -20.75 14.81
C SER A 384 5.54 -19.59 14.79
N ARG A 385 6.42 -19.55 13.78
CA ARG A 385 7.44 -18.52 13.57
C ARG A 385 6.91 -17.34 12.73
N LEU A 386 5.96 -17.59 11.84
CA LEU A 386 5.39 -16.60 10.92
C LEU A 386 4.16 -15.86 11.47
N LEU A 387 3.36 -16.52 12.32
CA LEU A 387 2.14 -15.97 12.87
C LEU A 387 2.36 -15.45 14.30
N PRO A 388 1.68 -14.36 14.70
CA PRO A 388 1.73 -13.88 16.08
C PRO A 388 1.29 -14.98 17.06
N SER A 389 2.00 -15.13 18.18
CA SER A 389 1.75 -16.19 19.17
C SER A 389 0.40 -16.08 19.91
N SER A 390 -0.36 -14.99 19.72
CA SER A 390 -1.70 -14.86 20.28
C SER A 390 -2.73 -15.42 19.31
N GLY A 391 -3.39 -16.52 19.71
CA GLY A 391 -4.49 -17.17 18.99
C GLY A 391 -5.76 -16.33 18.81
N ALA A 392 -5.68 -15.02 18.98
CA ALA A 392 -6.68 -14.07 18.53
C ALA A 392 -6.16 -13.44 17.24
N VAL A 393 -6.63 -13.94 16.10
CA VAL A 393 -6.69 -13.11 14.88
C VAL A 393 -7.56 -11.92 15.28
N SER A 394 -6.92 -10.82 15.68
CA SER A 394 -7.61 -9.56 15.94
C SER A 394 -8.44 -9.23 14.71
N VAL A 395 -9.75 -9.09 14.91
CA VAL A 395 -10.70 -8.67 13.88
C VAL A 395 -10.22 -7.30 13.38
N GLY A 396 -9.57 -7.26 12.21
CA GLY A 396 -9.25 -6.00 11.55
C GLY A 396 -7.92 -5.88 10.81
N THR A 397 -6.94 -6.79 10.96
CA THR A 397 -5.68 -6.66 10.20
C THR A 397 -5.18 -8.02 9.71
N GLU A 398 -5.62 -8.39 8.51
CA GLU A 398 -5.13 -9.56 7.79
C GLU A 398 -3.65 -9.38 7.45
N THR A 399 -2.80 -10.29 7.93
CA THR A 399 -1.38 -10.36 7.59
C THR A 399 -1.17 -11.16 6.30
N ILE A 400 -0.02 -10.96 5.65
CA ILE A 400 0.37 -11.71 4.43
C ILE A 400 0.31 -13.21 4.71
N CYS A 401 0.90 -13.65 5.82
CA CYS A 401 0.91 -15.05 6.22
C CYS A 401 -0.50 -15.58 6.49
N THR A 402 -1.36 -14.83 7.20
CA THR A 402 -2.75 -15.28 7.43
C THR A 402 -3.54 -15.43 6.14
N ARG A 403 -3.30 -14.55 5.15
CA ARG A 403 -3.91 -14.65 3.82
C ARG A 403 -3.45 -15.90 3.07
N LEU A 404 -2.15 -16.17 3.06
CA LEU A 404 -1.58 -17.36 2.42
C LEU A 404 -2.09 -18.65 3.08
N VAL A 405 -2.14 -18.69 4.41
CA VAL A 405 -2.71 -19.81 5.17
C VAL A 405 -4.20 -20.01 4.85
N ARG A 406 -5.01 -18.94 4.80
CA ARG A 406 -6.42 -19.02 4.41
C ARG A 406 -6.59 -19.55 3.00
N SER A 407 -5.78 -19.08 2.05
CA SER A 407 -5.80 -19.53 0.65
C SER A 407 -5.45 -21.02 0.55
N MET A 408 -4.40 -21.45 1.25
CA MET A 408 -3.99 -22.85 1.30
C MET A 408 -5.09 -23.73 1.92
N ALA A 409 -5.65 -23.34 3.07
CA ALA A 409 -6.76 -24.06 3.71
C ALA A 409 -7.99 -24.18 2.80
N SER A 410 -8.38 -23.08 2.14
CA SER A 410 -9.49 -23.05 1.17
C SER A 410 -9.25 -24.00 0.00
N ARG A 411 -8.02 -24.00 -0.53
CA ARG A 411 -7.62 -24.87 -1.64
C ARG A 411 -7.62 -26.34 -1.23
N VAL A 412 -7.09 -26.68 -0.05
CA VAL A 412 -7.08 -28.05 0.49
C VAL A 412 -8.49 -28.62 0.58
N LEU A 413 -9.46 -27.86 1.11
CA LEU A 413 -10.85 -28.31 1.18
C LEU A 413 -11.47 -28.50 -0.21
N THR A 414 -11.29 -27.52 -1.10
CA THR A 414 -11.83 -27.57 -2.47
C THR A 414 -11.26 -28.75 -3.26
N PHE A 415 -9.95 -28.96 -3.15
CA PHE A 415 -9.23 -30.03 -3.83
C PHE A 415 -9.67 -31.40 -3.29
N PHE A 416 -9.78 -31.55 -1.98
CA PHE A 416 -10.30 -32.77 -1.37
C PHE A 416 -11.71 -33.11 -1.86
N ILE A 417 -12.66 -32.16 -1.81
CA ILE A 417 -14.04 -32.39 -2.24
C ILE A 417 -14.10 -32.79 -3.72
N ARG A 418 -13.31 -32.14 -4.58
CA ARG A 418 -13.21 -32.50 -5.99
C ARG A 418 -12.76 -33.95 -6.16
N HIS A 419 -11.67 -34.35 -5.50
CA HIS A 419 -11.14 -35.71 -5.64
C HIS A 419 -12.03 -36.75 -4.98
N ALA A 420 -12.71 -36.43 -3.88
CA ALA A 420 -13.73 -37.26 -3.26
C ALA A 420 -14.92 -37.52 -4.19
N ALA A 421 -15.38 -36.50 -4.93
CA ALA A 421 -16.45 -36.63 -5.92
C ALA A 421 -16.06 -37.44 -7.16
N LEU A 422 -14.76 -37.60 -7.43
CA LEU A 422 -14.24 -38.43 -8.53
C LEU A 422 -14.09 -39.90 -8.15
N VAL A 423 -14.21 -40.27 -6.87
CA VAL A 423 -14.07 -41.66 -6.41
C VAL A 423 -15.25 -42.51 -6.92
N ARG A 424 -14.91 -43.55 -7.69
CA ARG A 424 -15.85 -44.54 -8.22
C ARG A 424 -15.15 -45.90 -8.39
N PRO A 425 -15.77 -47.03 -8.01
CA PRO A 425 -17.06 -47.14 -7.33
C PRO A 425 -16.98 -46.74 -5.85
N LEU A 426 -18.12 -46.32 -5.27
CA LEU A 426 -18.23 -45.89 -3.87
C LEU A 426 -19.28 -46.73 -3.15
N SER A 427 -18.85 -47.73 -2.36
CA SER A 427 -19.73 -48.61 -1.57
C SER A 427 -20.24 -47.92 -0.28
N GLU A 428 -21.16 -48.55 0.45
CA GLU A 428 -21.63 -48.03 1.76
C GLU A 428 -20.49 -47.90 2.79
N SER A 429 -19.62 -48.91 2.87
CA SER A 429 -18.40 -48.86 3.68
C SER A 429 -17.44 -47.76 3.20
N GLY A 430 -17.32 -47.57 1.89
CA GLY A 430 -16.56 -46.49 1.27
C GLY A 430 -17.11 -45.11 1.64
N LYS A 431 -18.44 -44.93 1.68
CA LYS A 431 -19.09 -43.68 2.13
C LYS A 431 -18.79 -43.38 3.59
N LEU A 432 -18.85 -44.39 4.48
CA LEU A 432 -18.51 -44.22 5.90
C LEU A 432 -17.05 -43.80 6.07
N ARG A 433 -16.12 -44.44 5.35
CA ARG A 433 -14.70 -44.06 5.36
C ARG A 433 -14.48 -42.64 4.84
N MET A 434 -15.11 -42.29 3.72
CA MET A 434 -15.06 -40.95 3.14
C MET A 434 -15.59 -39.88 4.10
N ALA A 435 -16.69 -40.15 4.81
CA ALA A 435 -17.24 -39.25 5.82
C ALA A 435 -16.32 -39.06 7.03
N ARG A 436 -15.56 -40.11 7.40
CA ARG A 436 -14.52 -40.04 8.42
C ARG A 436 -13.36 -39.16 7.95
N ASP A 437 -12.84 -39.41 6.75
CA ASP A 437 -11.76 -38.61 6.16
C ASP A 437 -12.13 -37.12 6.08
N MET A 438 -13.39 -36.79 5.78
CA MET A 438 -13.90 -35.41 5.83
C MET A 438 -13.86 -34.80 7.23
N ALA A 439 -14.22 -35.57 8.26
CA ALA A 439 -14.20 -35.11 9.65
C ALA A 439 -12.75 -34.87 10.12
N GLU A 440 -11.85 -35.79 9.78
CA GLU A 440 -10.42 -35.72 10.07
C GLU A 440 -9.76 -34.53 9.36
N LEU A 441 -10.15 -34.26 8.11
CA LEU A 441 -9.68 -33.09 7.36
C LEU A 441 -10.21 -31.78 7.97
N GLU A 442 -11.51 -31.71 8.29
CA GLU A 442 -12.14 -30.56 8.94
C GLU A 442 -11.42 -30.22 10.25
N LEU A 443 -11.14 -31.24 11.07
CA LEU A 443 -10.41 -31.09 12.33
C LEU A 443 -8.96 -30.61 12.11
N ALA A 444 -8.23 -31.25 11.19
CA ALA A 444 -6.83 -30.94 10.92
C ALA A 444 -6.65 -29.50 10.43
N VAL A 445 -7.49 -29.06 9.48
CA VAL A 445 -7.48 -27.70 8.94
C VAL A 445 -7.89 -26.70 10.01
N GLY A 446 -8.97 -26.96 10.75
CA GLY A 446 -9.50 -26.06 11.77
C GLY A 446 -8.55 -25.83 12.94
N GLN A 447 -7.85 -26.87 13.40
CA GLN A 447 -6.94 -26.76 14.53
C GLN A 447 -5.57 -26.19 14.15
N ASN A 448 -5.07 -26.50 12.96
CA ASN A 448 -3.65 -26.29 12.63
C ASN A 448 -3.39 -25.30 11.48
N LEU A 449 -4.35 -25.07 10.58
CA LEU A 449 -4.18 -24.10 9.49
C LEU A 449 -5.00 -22.83 9.74
N PHE A 450 -6.31 -22.92 9.65
CA PHE A 450 -7.19 -21.74 9.66
C PHE A 450 -8.58 -22.10 10.20
N PRO A 451 -9.25 -21.18 10.95
CA PRO A 451 -10.62 -21.40 11.39
C PRO A 451 -11.55 -21.68 10.21
N VAL A 452 -12.11 -22.89 10.15
CA VAL A 452 -12.85 -23.38 8.97
C VAL A 452 -14.13 -22.58 8.71
N GLU A 453 -14.73 -22.03 9.76
CA GLU A 453 -15.94 -21.19 9.69
C GLU A 453 -15.71 -19.90 8.89
N GLN A 454 -14.47 -19.43 8.85
CA GLN A 454 -14.06 -18.23 8.12
C GLN A 454 -13.64 -18.51 6.67
N LEU A 455 -13.65 -19.76 6.21
CA LEU A 455 -13.29 -20.13 4.84
C LEU A 455 -14.45 -19.91 3.85
N GLY A 456 -15.68 -19.80 4.31
CA GLY A 456 -16.84 -19.53 3.45
C GLY A 456 -17.22 -20.72 2.57
N ALA A 457 -17.26 -20.52 1.23
CA ALA A 457 -17.80 -21.51 0.28
C ALA A 457 -17.10 -22.89 0.32
N PRO A 458 -15.75 -23.00 0.36
CA PRO A 458 -15.08 -24.29 0.51
C PRO A 458 -15.50 -25.09 1.75
N TYR A 459 -15.74 -24.43 2.88
CA TYR A 459 -16.19 -25.10 4.10
C TYR A 459 -17.66 -25.53 4.00
N ARG A 460 -18.54 -24.66 3.47
CA ARG A 460 -19.94 -25.04 3.20
C ARG A 460 -20.04 -26.24 2.27
N ALA A 461 -19.20 -26.29 1.24
CA ALA A 461 -19.13 -27.43 0.33
C ALA A 461 -18.73 -28.72 1.06
N LEU A 462 -17.73 -28.69 1.96
CA LEU A 462 -17.33 -29.86 2.75
C LEU A 462 -18.51 -30.36 3.62
N ARG A 463 -19.17 -29.43 4.31
CA ARG A 463 -20.30 -29.70 5.19
C ARG A 463 -21.51 -30.23 4.45
N ALA A 464 -21.77 -29.74 3.24
CA ALA A 464 -22.87 -30.18 2.38
C ALA A 464 -22.59 -31.53 1.71
N PHE A 465 -21.34 -31.78 1.31
CA PHE A 465 -20.97 -33.01 0.62
C PHE A 465 -21.09 -34.25 1.53
N ARG A 466 -20.74 -34.12 2.81
CA ARG A 466 -20.79 -35.22 3.79
C ARG A 466 -22.16 -35.91 3.93
N PRO A 467 -23.30 -35.21 4.09
CA PRO A 467 -24.62 -35.85 4.04
C PRO A 467 -25.03 -36.27 2.61
N VAL A 468 -24.59 -35.54 1.58
CA VAL A 468 -24.92 -35.82 0.17
C VAL A 468 -24.44 -37.20 -0.30
N ILE A 469 -23.34 -37.75 0.22
CA ILE A 469 -22.90 -39.11 -0.16
C ILE A 469 -23.84 -40.21 0.33
N PHE A 470 -24.63 -39.96 1.38
CA PHE A 470 -25.60 -40.91 1.94
C PHE A 470 -27.01 -40.76 1.40
N LEU A 471 -27.30 -39.67 0.67
CA LEU A 471 -28.61 -39.49 0.06
C LEU A 471 -28.84 -40.47 -1.10
N ASP A 472 -30.06 -41.00 -1.13
CA ASP A 472 -30.58 -41.74 -2.26
C ASP A 472 -30.68 -40.85 -3.50
N THR A 473 -30.48 -41.45 -4.68
CA THR A 473 -30.53 -40.73 -5.97
C THR A 473 -31.85 -39.98 -6.18
N SER A 474 -32.97 -40.52 -5.68
CA SER A 474 -34.30 -39.93 -5.79
C SER A 474 -34.46 -38.65 -4.96
N GLN A 475 -33.78 -38.56 -3.82
CA GLN A 475 -33.86 -37.42 -2.89
C GLN A 475 -32.84 -36.33 -3.21
N LEU A 476 -31.79 -36.67 -3.95
CA LEU A 476 -30.68 -35.76 -4.21
C LEU A 476 -31.12 -34.51 -4.99
N GLY A 477 -31.95 -34.67 -6.03
CA GLY A 477 -32.36 -33.58 -6.92
C GLY A 477 -33.25 -32.49 -6.30
N SER A 478 -33.79 -32.72 -5.10
CA SER A 478 -34.56 -31.75 -4.32
C SER A 478 -33.84 -31.28 -3.05
N SER A 479 -32.62 -31.77 -2.81
CA SER A 479 -31.90 -31.47 -1.58
C SER A 479 -31.36 -30.03 -1.57
N PRO A 480 -31.61 -29.24 -0.52
CA PRO A 480 -31.06 -27.89 -0.40
C PRO A 480 -29.53 -27.89 -0.29
N LEU A 481 -28.94 -29.01 0.13
CA LEU A 481 -27.48 -29.19 0.25
C LEU A 481 -26.75 -29.01 -1.08
N LEU A 482 -27.43 -29.17 -2.22
CA LEU A 482 -26.83 -28.95 -3.53
C LEU A 482 -26.49 -27.48 -3.79
N GLN A 483 -27.14 -26.52 -3.11
CA GLN A 483 -26.86 -25.09 -3.28
C GLN A 483 -25.48 -24.69 -2.77
N ASP A 484 -24.95 -25.44 -1.80
CA ASP A 484 -23.64 -25.20 -1.20
C ASP A 484 -22.50 -25.95 -1.91
N LEU A 485 -22.81 -26.69 -2.98
CA LEU A 485 -21.83 -27.48 -3.74
C LEU A 485 -21.61 -26.91 -5.15
N PRO A 486 -20.36 -26.89 -5.65
CA PRO A 486 -20.11 -26.61 -7.06
C PRO A 486 -20.85 -27.62 -7.96
N PRO A 487 -21.50 -27.18 -9.04
CA PRO A 487 -22.20 -28.08 -9.96
C PRO A 487 -21.31 -29.18 -10.52
N SER A 488 -20.04 -28.87 -10.84
CA SER A 488 -19.03 -29.86 -11.20
C SER A 488 -18.88 -30.96 -10.15
N VAL A 489 -18.82 -30.64 -8.86
CA VAL A 489 -18.71 -31.63 -7.77
C VAL A 489 -19.95 -32.53 -7.74
N ILE A 490 -21.15 -31.96 -7.87
CA ILE A 490 -22.41 -32.71 -7.89
C ILE A 490 -22.43 -33.69 -9.07
N LEU A 491 -22.13 -33.20 -10.28
CA LEU A 491 -22.15 -33.99 -11.50
C LEU A 491 -21.10 -35.11 -11.48
N HIS A 492 -19.91 -34.86 -10.94
CA HIS A 492 -18.88 -35.89 -10.81
C HIS A 492 -19.29 -36.97 -9.81
N HIS A 493 -19.85 -36.57 -8.66
CA HIS A 493 -20.34 -37.51 -7.65
C HIS A 493 -21.47 -38.39 -8.19
N LEU A 494 -22.31 -37.87 -9.09
CA LEU A 494 -23.37 -38.66 -9.73
C LEU A 494 -22.84 -39.86 -10.54
N TYR A 495 -21.63 -39.79 -11.10
CA TYR A 495 -21.02 -40.98 -11.73
C TYR A 495 -20.77 -42.12 -10.76
N SER A 496 -20.54 -41.86 -9.46
CA SER A 496 -20.38 -42.94 -8.46
C SER A 496 -21.64 -43.79 -8.31
N ARG A 497 -22.81 -43.23 -8.67
CA ARG A 497 -24.13 -43.88 -8.65
C ARG A 497 -24.55 -44.42 -10.03
N ALA A 498 -23.76 -44.16 -11.07
CA ALA A 498 -24.07 -44.52 -12.44
C ALA A 498 -23.68 -45.97 -12.75
N PRO A 499 -24.35 -46.62 -13.73
CA PRO A 499 -23.93 -47.93 -14.24
C PRO A 499 -22.58 -47.83 -14.98
N ASP A 500 -21.82 -48.93 -15.02
CA ASP A 500 -20.44 -48.98 -15.54
C ASP A 500 -20.31 -48.60 -17.02
N ASP A 501 -21.40 -48.72 -17.79
CA ASP A 501 -21.45 -48.33 -19.20
C ASP A 501 -21.51 -46.80 -19.41
N LEU A 502 -21.92 -46.02 -18.40
CA LEU A 502 -21.79 -44.56 -18.37
C LEU A 502 -20.39 -44.18 -17.86
N GLN A 503 -19.46 -43.98 -18.80
CA GLN A 503 -18.09 -43.57 -18.50
C GLN A 503 -17.99 -42.09 -18.10
N SER A 504 -17.17 -41.78 -17.10
CA SER A 504 -16.87 -40.38 -16.74
C SER A 504 -15.96 -39.71 -17.77
N PRO A 505 -15.87 -38.36 -17.81
CA PRO A 505 -14.97 -37.66 -18.73
C PRO A 505 -13.51 -38.07 -18.54
N LEU A 506 -13.11 -38.34 -17.29
CA LEU A 506 -11.82 -38.91 -16.91
C LEU A 506 -11.56 -40.25 -17.62
N GLN A 507 -12.51 -41.19 -17.51
CA GLN A 507 -12.40 -42.52 -18.11
C GLN A 507 -12.44 -42.48 -19.64
N ARG A 508 -13.35 -41.70 -20.22
CA ARG A 508 -13.50 -41.54 -21.68
C ARG A 508 -12.22 -41.03 -22.32
N ASN A 509 -11.60 -40.02 -21.71
CA ASN A 509 -10.40 -39.37 -22.24
C ASN A 509 -9.09 -40.01 -21.76
N LYS A 510 -9.15 -41.08 -20.96
CA LYS A 510 -7.99 -41.79 -20.39
C LYS A 510 -7.01 -40.87 -19.65
N LEU A 511 -7.55 -39.88 -18.93
CA LEU A 511 -6.75 -38.92 -18.15
C LEU A 511 -6.48 -39.49 -16.74
N THR A 512 -5.36 -39.10 -16.14
CA THR A 512 -5.14 -39.35 -14.71
C THR A 512 -5.98 -38.40 -13.86
N PRO A 513 -6.32 -38.75 -12.60
CA PRO A 513 -7.06 -37.86 -11.71
C PRO A 513 -6.40 -36.47 -11.57
N LEU A 514 -5.07 -36.42 -11.54
CA LEU A 514 -4.31 -35.16 -11.51
C LEU A 514 -4.47 -34.36 -12.81
N GLN A 515 -4.27 -34.98 -13.98
CA GLN A 515 -4.42 -34.28 -15.27
C GLN A 515 -5.82 -33.68 -15.44
N TYR A 516 -6.84 -34.43 -15.03
CA TYR A 516 -8.21 -33.95 -15.09
C TYR A 516 -8.50 -32.83 -14.09
N SER A 517 -7.97 -32.93 -12.86
CA SER A 517 -8.10 -31.86 -11.84
C SER A 517 -7.44 -30.56 -12.30
N LEU A 518 -6.23 -30.63 -12.87
CA LEU A 518 -5.54 -29.47 -13.45
C LEU A 518 -6.32 -28.87 -14.64
N TRP A 519 -6.91 -29.73 -15.48
CA TRP A 519 -7.80 -29.26 -16.54
C TRP A 519 -9.02 -28.54 -15.96
N MET A 520 -9.69 -29.11 -14.95
CA MET A 520 -10.83 -28.46 -14.27
C MET A 520 -10.46 -27.10 -13.65
N ASP A 521 -9.24 -26.94 -13.12
CA ASP A 521 -8.76 -25.64 -12.62
C ASP A 521 -8.60 -24.58 -13.71
N SER A 522 -8.31 -25.01 -14.94
CA SER A 522 -8.15 -24.10 -16.09
C SER A 522 -9.47 -23.75 -16.80
N GLN A 523 -10.57 -24.41 -16.45
CA GLN A 523 -11.84 -24.33 -17.18
C GLN A 523 -13.00 -23.85 -16.28
N GLY A 524 -13.99 -23.20 -16.90
CA GLY A 524 -15.25 -22.85 -16.24
C GLY A 524 -16.21 -24.05 -16.14
N GLU A 525 -17.20 -23.93 -15.25
CA GLU A 525 -18.29 -24.92 -15.07
C GLU A 525 -19.02 -25.25 -16.38
N ASP A 526 -19.09 -24.32 -17.33
CA ASP A 526 -19.70 -24.51 -18.66
C ASP A 526 -18.91 -25.49 -19.53
N GLN A 527 -17.57 -25.43 -19.50
CA GLN A 527 -16.72 -26.34 -20.27
C GLN A 527 -16.65 -27.71 -19.61
N ILE A 528 -16.63 -27.75 -18.28
CA ILE A 528 -16.74 -29.00 -17.51
C ILE A 528 -18.07 -29.69 -17.86
N TRP A 529 -19.18 -28.93 -17.90
CA TRP A 529 -20.48 -29.45 -18.30
C TRP A 529 -20.48 -29.98 -19.74
N LYS A 530 -19.86 -29.30 -20.71
CA LYS A 530 -19.76 -29.81 -22.09
C LYS A 530 -19.07 -31.18 -22.15
N GLY A 531 -17.99 -31.35 -21.39
CA GLY A 531 -17.29 -32.63 -21.28
C GLY A 531 -18.17 -33.73 -20.71
N ILE A 532 -18.91 -33.42 -19.64
CA ILE A 532 -19.87 -34.33 -19.00
C ILE A 532 -21.03 -34.67 -19.95
N LYS A 533 -21.63 -33.66 -20.59
CA LYS A 533 -22.72 -33.83 -21.55
C LYS A 533 -22.33 -34.76 -22.69
N ALA A 534 -21.12 -34.63 -23.23
CA ALA A 534 -20.65 -35.52 -24.27
C ALA A 534 -20.65 -36.99 -23.82
N THR A 535 -20.31 -37.30 -22.56
CA THR A 535 -20.40 -38.68 -22.04
C THR A 535 -21.83 -39.16 -21.85
N LEU A 536 -22.75 -38.26 -21.49
CA LEU A 536 -24.18 -38.55 -21.39
C LEU A 536 -24.77 -38.84 -22.77
N ASP A 537 -24.38 -38.08 -23.79
CA ASP A 537 -24.80 -38.30 -25.18
C ASP A 537 -24.32 -39.66 -25.70
N ASP A 538 -23.05 -40.02 -25.44
CA ASP A 538 -22.49 -41.34 -25.78
C ASP A 538 -23.25 -42.48 -25.09
N TYR A 539 -23.57 -42.33 -23.80
CA TYR A 539 -24.36 -43.31 -23.05
C TYR A 539 -25.77 -43.45 -23.63
N ALA A 540 -26.44 -42.33 -23.94
CA ALA A 540 -27.77 -42.36 -24.52
C ALA A 540 -27.79 -43.03 -25.89
N ALA A 541 -26.76 -42.80 -26.71
CA ALA A 541 -26.61 -43.49 -27.99
C ALA A 541 -26.45 -45.01 -27.80
N LYS A 542 -25.66 -45.46 -26.81
CA LYS A 542 -25.49 -46.88 -26.49
C LYS A 542 -26.79 -47.53 -26.00
N VAL A 543 -27.51 -46.90 -25.08
CA VAL A 543 -28.80 -47.39 -24.55
C VAL A 543 -29.81 -47.55 -25.68
N ARG A 544 -29.94 -46.54 -26.56
CA ARG A 544 -30.82 -46.59 -27.73
C ARG A 544 -30.42 -47.68 -28.72
N ALA A 545 -29.12 -47.88 -28.96
CA ALA A 545 -28.62 -48.94 -29.84
C ALA A 545 -28.90 -50.35 -29.28
N ARG A 546 -28.98 -50.52 -27.96
CA ARG A 546 -29.39 -51.78 -27.31
C ARG A 546 -30.90 -52.04 -27.36
N GLY A 547 -31.71 -51.02 -27.69
CA GLY A 547 -33.18 -51.10 -27.69
C GLY A 547 -33.83 -50.92 -26.31
N ASP A 548 -33.04 -50.52 -25.30
CA ASP A 548 -33.53 -50.25 -23.94
C ASP A 548 -34.39 -48.96 -23.95
N LYS A 549 -35.54 -48.99 -23.26
CA LYS A 549 -36.46 -47.84 -23.17
C LYS A 549 -36.26 -47.00 -21.90
N GLU A 550 -35.50 -47.50 -20.94
CA GLU A 550 -35.29 -46.87 -19.64
C GLU A 550 -33.82 -46.48 -19.47
N PHE A 551 -33.59 -45.23 -19.05
CA PHE A 551 -32.27 -44.74 -18.67
C PHE A 551 -32.06 -44.91 -17.17
N SER A 552 -30.80 -45.02 -16.73
CA SER A 552 -30.48 -44.94 -15.30
C SER A 552 -31.09 -43.69 -14.65
N PRO A 553 -31.66 -43.76 -13.43
CA PRO A 553 -32.20 -42.59 -12.71
C PRO A 553 -31.21 -41.43 -12.55
N VAL A 554 -29.91 -41.70 -12.65
CA VAL A 554 -28.83 -40.71 -12.60
C VAL A 554 -28.79 -39.85 -13.88
N TYR A 555 -29.10 -40.42 -15.04
CA TYR A 555 -29.04 -39.74 -16.33
C TYR A 555 -29.91 -38.47 -16.42
N PRO A 556 -31.23 -38.51 -16.13
CA PRO A 556 -32.07 -37.31 -16.19
C PRO A 556 -31.70 -36.31 -15.09
N LEU A 557 -31.19 -36.77 -13.94
CA LEU A 557 -30.73 -35.89 -12.87
C LEU A 557 -29.47 -35.11 -13.27
N MET A 558 -28.51 -35.76 -13.93
CA MET A 558 -27.30 -35.09 -14.44
C MET A 558 -27.63 -34.07 -15.53
N LEU A 559 -28.57 -34.38 -16.43
CA LEU A 559 -29.07 -33.41 -17.42
C LEU A 559 -29.70 -32.19 -16.74
N LYS A 560 -30.60 -32.39 -15.78
CA LYS A 560 -31.25 -31.29 -15.04
C LYS A 560 -30.23 -30.38 -14.36
N VAL A 561 -29.24 -30.95 -13.66
CA VAL A 561 -28.19 -30.18 -12.98
C VAL A 561 -27.33 -29.43 -14.00
N GLY A 562 -26.92 -30.08 -15.08
CA GLY A 562 -26.08 -29.46 -16.10
C GLY A 562 -26.78 -28.40 -16.95
N GLU A 563 -28.06 -28.56 -17.28
CA GLU A 563 -28.83 -27.57 -18.05
C GLU A 563 -29.03 -26.27 -17.26
N SER A 564 -29.12 -26.35 -15.93
CA SER A 564 -29.17 -25.16 -15.06
C SER A 564 -27.93 -24.27 -15.18
N LEU A 565 -26.77 -24.84 -15.55
CA LEU A 565 -25.53 -24.07 -15.83
C LEU A 565 -25.60 -23.27 -17.13
N THR A 566 -26.40 -23.73 -18.09
CA THR A 566 -26.59 -23.04 -19.39
C THR A 566 -27.69 -21.98 -19.35
N GLY A 567 -28.68 -22.12 -18.45
CA GLY A 567 -29.80 -21.18 -18.30
C GLY A 567 -29.46 -19.85 -17.63
N ASN A 568 -28.39 -19.79 -16.83
CA ASN A 568 -27.92 -18.57 -16.15
C ASN A 568 -27.17 -17.57 -17.06
N LYS A 569 -27.29 -17.70 -18.40
CA LYS A 569 -26.78 -16.73 -19.40
C LYS A 569 -27.91 -16.02 -20.16
N SER A 570 -29.09 -15.87 -19.55
CA SER A 570 -30.21 -15.08 -20.10
C SER A 570 -30.29 -13.73 -19.43
#